data_AF-A0AAV5V3Y6-F1
#
_entry.id   AF-A0AAV5V3Y6-F1
#
_cell.length_a   1.000
_cell.length_b   1.000
_cell.length_c   1.000
_cell.angle_alpha   90.00
_cell.angle_beta   90.00
_cell.angle_gamma   90.00
#
_symmetry.space_group_name_H-M   'P 1'
#
loop_
_entity.id
_entity.type
_entity.pdbx_description
1 polymer ?
#
loop_
_entity_poly.entity_id
_entity_poly.type
_entity_poly.pdbx_seq_one_letter_code
_entity_poly.pdbx_strand_id
1 'polypeptide(L)'
;MGAILDRLRGRPRIQPARIKNVWNACITDHAAYFHKVILNVCARDEGIKDILRSRNKYTKSEAEVDFVLRLLAERIENFFNGLIADEILYNSNELKTACYQMGKQHAAYATETFKLVYWDEFTLAMIEVLEDSGSIARDDLRAWQTLLHFVNEHMQEGYFDARSD
;
A
#
# COMPACT_ATOMS: atom_id res chain seq x y z
N MET A 1 28.53 -6.01 1.79
CA MET A 1 28.27 -7.42 2.19
C MET A 1 26.92 -7.63 2.91
N GLY A 2 25.87 -6.81 2.65
CA GLY A 2 24.55 -6.99 3.28
C GLY A 2 23.63 -7.96 2.52
N ALA A 3 23.59 -7.87 1.19
CA ALA A 3 22.65 -8.61 0.34
C ALA A 3 22.80 -10.14 0.32
N ILE A 4 23.98 -10.67 0.69
CA ILE A 4 24.24 -12.12 0.76
C ILE A 4 23.74 -12.70 2.09
N LEU A 5 23.84 -11.94 3.18
CA LEU A 5 23.32 -12.35 4.50
C LEU A 5 21.79 -12.37 4.54
N ASP A 6 21.13 -11.45 3.80
CA ASP A 6 19.68 -11.46 3.66
C ASP A 6 19.16 -12.65 2.83
N ARG A 7 19.94 -13.14 1.86
CA ARG A 7 19.63 -14.38 1.13
C ARG A 7 19.77 -15.64 1.98
N LEU A 8 20.71 -15.67 2.94
CA LEU A 8 20.93 -16.80 3.85
C LEU A 8 19.93 -16.86 5.01
N ARG A 9 19.32 -15.73 5.38
CA ARG A 9 18.32 -15.66 6.47
C ARG A 9 16.90 -16.08 6.05
N GLY A 10 16.69 -16.37 4.77
CA GLY A 10 15.36 -16.58 4.20
C GLY A 10 14.56 -15.27 4.21
N ARG A 11 13.83 -15.00 3.12
CA ARG A 11 12.89 -13.86 3.13
C ARG A 11 11.91 -14.04 4.31
N PRO A 12 11.60 -12.98 5.07
CA PRO A 12 10.59 -13.05 6.12
C PRO A 12 9.31 -13.64 5.52
N ARG A 13 8.79 -14.72 6.12
CA ARG A 13 7.56 -15.35 5.66
C ARG A 13 6.37 -14.50 6.08
N ILE A 14 5.34 -14.47 5.24
CA ILE A 14 4.03 -13.93 5.60
C ILE A 14 3.54 -14.61 6.87
N GLN A 15 3.05 -13.82 7.82
CA GLN A 15 2.53 -14.28 9.12
C GLN A 15 1.06 -13.88 9.21
N PRO A 16 0.12 -14.67 8.64
CA PRO A 16 -1.28 -14.28 8.49
C PRO A 16 -1.95 -13.84 9.81
N ALA A 17 -1.72 -14.58 10.89
CA ALA A 17 -2.30 -14.27 12.20
C ALA A 17 -1.89 -12.89 12.72
N ARG A 18 -0.61 -12.51 12.56
CA ARG A 18 -0.11 -11.20 13.00
C ARG A 18 -0.58 -10.08 12.08
N ILE A 19 -0.60 -10.31 10.78
CA ILE A 19 -1.15 -9.36 9.79
C ILE A 19 -2.62 -9.07 10.13
N LYS A 20 -3.40 -10.11 10.42
CA LYS A 20 -4.79 -9.96 10.87
C LYS A 20 -4.89 -9.24 12.21
N ASN A 21 -3.96 -9.46 13.14
CA ASN A 21 -3.93 -8.70 14.38
C ASN A 21 -3.71 -7.20 14.11
N VAL A 22 -2.75 -6.84 13.26
CA VAL A 22 -2.54 -5.45 12.85
C VAL A 22 -3.81 -4.87 12.23
N TRP A 23 -4.38 -5.59 11.27
CA TRP A 23 -5.58 -5.13 10.55
C TRP A 23 -6.78 -4.93 11.46
N ASN A 24 -7.06 -5.87 12.37
CA ASN A 24 -8.30 -5.84 13.15
C ASN A 24 -8.17 -5.11 14.49
N ALA A 25 -6.96 -5.08 15.08
CA ALA A 25 -6.76 -4.55 16.43
C ALA A 25 -5.91 -3.27 16.46
N CYS A 26 -4.95 -3.10 15.55
CA CYS A 26 -4.11 -1.90 15.50
C CYS A 26 -4.68 -0.83 14.57
N ILE A 27 -5.41 -1.22 13.53
CA ILE A 27 -6.09 -0.30 12.61
C ILE A 27 -7.59 -0.33 12.90
N THR A 28 -8.06 0.54 13.81
CA THR A 28 -9.45 0.52 14.28
C THR A 28 -10.45 1.10 13.29
N ASP A 29 -10.01 2.03 12.44
CA ASP A 29 -10.78 2.63 11.36
C ASP A 29 -9.91 2.61 10.10
N HIS A 30 -10.19 1.66 9.19
CA HIS A 30 -9.38 1.43 8.00
C HIS A 30 -9.43 2.61 7.04
N ALA A 31 -10.61 3.20 6.82
CA ALA A 31 -10.79 4.35 5.95
C ALA A 31 -10.01 5.57 6.49
N ALA A 32 -10.14 5.86 7.79
CA ALA A 32 -9.41 6.96 8.42
C ALA A 32 -7.89 6.74 8.39
N TYR A 33 -7.44 5.49 8.58
CA TYR A 33 -6.04 5.11 8.46
C TYR A 33 -5.49 5.42 7.06
N PHE A 34 -6.12 4.92 5.99
CA PHE A 34 -5.64 5.18 4.63
C PHE A 34 -5.79 6.64 4.22
N HIS A 35 -6.80 7.34 4.74
CA HIS A 35 -6.92 8.78 4.53
C HIS A 35 -5.72 9.52 5.14
N LYS A 36 -5.33 9.17 6.37
CA LYS A 36 -4.15 9.74 7.03
C LYS A 36 -2.86 9.42 6.26
N VAL A 37 -2.71 8.19 5.76
CA VAL A 37 -1.60 7.79 4.88
C VAL A 37 -1.51 8.69 3.65
N ILE A 38 -2.61 8.88 2.93
CA ILE A 38 -2.67 9.75 1.74
C ILE A 38 -2.27 11.19 2.08
N LEU A 39 -2.76 11.72 3.21
CA LEU A 39 -2.40 13.07 3.65
C LEU A 39 -0.90 13.19 3.96
N ASN A 40 -0.31 12.18 4.62
CA ASN A 40 1.12 12.16 4.91
C ASN A 40 1.97 12.10 3.62
N VAL A 41 1.55 11.31 2.63
CA VAL A 41 2.21 11.25 1.31
C VAL A 41 2.10 12.60 0.60
N CYS A 42 0.90 13.20 0.56
CA CYS A 42 0.68 14.51 -0.05
C CYS A 42 1.50 15.62 0.61
N ALA A 43 1.79 15.52 1.91
CA ALA A 43 2.59 16.49 2.64
C ALA A 43 4.09 16.38 2.33
N ARG A 44 4.56 15.25 1.81
CA ARG A 44 5.98 14.97 1.53
C ARG A 44 6.36 15.14 0.07
N ASP A 45 5.47 14.75 -0.83
CA ASP A 45 5.70 14.77 -2.26
C ASP A 45 4.64 15.62 -2.96
N GLU A 46 5.02 16.85 -3.33
CA GLU A 46 4.16 17.77 -4.07
C GLU A 46 3.79 17.22 -5.46
N GLY A 47 4.61 16.36 -6.07
CA GLY A 47 4.29 15.68 -7.32
C GLY A 47 3.16 14.66 -7.16
N ILE A 48 3.20 13.84 -6.11
CA ILE A 48 2.09 12.91 -5.79
C ILE A 48 0.83 13.71 -5.46
N LYS A 49 0.96 14.74 -4.63
CA LYS A 49 -0.14 15.64 -4.28
C LYS A 49 -0.78 16.24 -5.53
N ASP A 50 0.02 16.74 -6.46
CA ASP A 50 -0.46 17.28 -7.73
C ASP A 50 -1.12 16.22 -8.60
N ILE A 51 -0.67 14.97 -8.61
CA ILE A 51 -1.33 13.89 -9.36
C ILE A 51 -2.70 13.57 -8.75
N LEU A 52 -2.74 13.41 -7.44
CA LEU A 52 -3.97 13.12 -6.71
C LEU A 52 -4.96 14.29 -6.80
N ARG A 53 -4.48 15.54 -6.85
CA ARG A 53 -5.28 16.76 -7.03
C ARG A 53 -5.59 17.08 -8.49
N SER A 54 -4.76 16.72 -9.46
CA SER A 54 -4.98 17.04 -10.89
C SER A 54 -5.97 16.10 -11.58
N ARG A 55 -6.20 14.90 -11.03
CA ARG A 55 -7.42 14.13 -11.34
C ARG A 55 -8.70 14.84 -10.89
N ASN A 56 -8.56 15.84 -10.02
CA ASN A 56 -9.63 16.63 -9.45
C ASN A 56 -9.66 18.06 -10.03
N LYS A 57 -9.28 18.24 -11.30
CA LYS A 57 -9.31 19.55 -12.01
C LYS A 57 -10.66 20.30 -11.94
N TYR A 58 -11.73 19.63 -11.50
CA TYR A 58 -13.06 20.19 -11.33
C TYR A 58 -13.43 20.52 -9.88
N THR A 59 -12.62 20.13 -8.89
CA THR A 59 -12.85 20.49 -7.48
C THR A 59 -12.50 21.94 -7.26
N LYS A 60 -13.44 22.70 -6.70
CA LYS A 60 -13.37 24.15 -6.49
C LYS A 60 -13.04 24.50 -5.04
N SER A 61 -13.05 23.52 -4.14
CA SER A 61 -12.79 23.72 -2.70
C SER A 61 -11.91 22.62 -2.10
N GLU A 62 -11.19 22.94 -1.02
CA GLU A 62 -10.41 21.95 -0.26
C GLU A 62 -11.30 20.84 0.34
N ALA A 63 -12.58 21.13 0.62
CA ALA A 63 -13.53 20.11 1.08
C ALA A 63 -13.85 19.06 0.02
N GLU A 64 -13.98 19.47 -1.25
CA GLU A 64 -14.17 18.52 -2.36
C GLU A 64 -12.89 17.71 -2.62
N VAL A 65 -11.71 18.32 -2.46
CA VAL A 65 -10.43 17.61 -2.53
C VAL A 65 -10.36 16.54 -1.43
N ASP A 66 -10.63 16.91 -0.17
CA ASP A 66 -10.66 15.98 0.97
C ASP A 66 -11.64 14.82 0.73
N PHE A 67 -12.84 15.12 0.21
CA PHE A 67 -13.82 14.10 -0.15
C PHE A 67 -13.27 13.10 -1.18
N VAL A 68 -12.60 13.57 -2.23
CA VAL A 68 -11.99 12.64 -3.21
C VAL A 68 -10.85 11.83 -2.60
N LEU A 69 -10.04 12.43 -1.72
CA LEU A 69 -8.98 11.68 -1.03
C LEU A 69 -9.55 10.59 -0.11
N ARG A 70 -10.71 10.81 0.52
CA ARG A 70 -11.44 9.77 1.26
C ARG A 70 -11.95 8.65 0.36
N LEU A 71 -12.51 8.99 -0.80
CA LEU A 71 -12.91 7.96 -1.78
C LEU A 71 -11.70 7.13 -2.25
N LEU A 72 -10.54 7.74 -2.39
CA LEU A 72 -9.31 7.01 -2.69
C LEU A 72 -8.88 6.12 -1.51
N ALA A 73 -8.97 6.62 -0.27
CA ALA A 73 -8.69 5.84 0.93
C ALA A 73 -9.55 4.58 1.01
N GLU A 74 -10.85 4.69 0.75
CA GLU A 74 -11.78 3.55 0.68
C GLU A 74 -11.39 2.54 -0.40
N ARG A 75 -10.87 2.99 -1.55
CA ARG A 75 -10.40 2.07 -2.61
C ARG A 75 -9.15 1.30 -2.19
N ILE A 76 -8.23 1.96 -1.48
CA ILE A 76 -7.04 1.30 -0.93
C ILE A 76 -7.46 0.31 0.17
N GLU A 77 -8.34 0.74 1.07
CA GLU A 77 -8.93 -0.14 2.09
C GLU A 77 -9.54 -1.39 1.46
N ASN A 78 -10.40 -1.23 0.45
CA ASN A 78 -11.05 -2.37 -0.21
C ASN A 78 -10.05 -3.35 -0.82
N PHE A 79 -8.94 -2.84 -1.36
CA PHE A 79 -7.85 -3.69 -1.83
C PHE A 79 -7.23 -4.49 -0.69
N PHE A 80 -6.84 -3.85 0.42
CA PHE A 80 -6.26 -4.54 1.57
C PHE A 80 -7.23 -5.49 2.26
N ASN A 81 -8.52 -5.15 2.36
CA ASN A 81 -9.57 -6.05 2.82
C ASN A 81 -9.61 -7.33 1.99
N GLY A 82 -9.52 -7.20 0.66
CA GLY A 82 -9.41 -8.34 -0.25
C GLY A 82 -8.16 -9.19 0.00
N LEU A 83 -7.00 -8.56 0.21
CA LEU A 83 -5.75 -9.28 0.50
C LEU A 83 -5.78 -10.02 1.85
N ILE A 84 -6.50 -9.49 2.84
CA ILE A 84 -6.52 -9.98 4.23
C ILE A 84 -7.61 -11.03 4.45
N ALA A 85 -8.53 -11.21 3.49
CA ALA A 85 -9.49 -12.30 3.47
C ALA A 85 -8.75 -13.65 3.56
N ASP A 86 -9.32 -14.60 4.34
CA ASP A 86 -8.66 -15.88 4.63
C ASP A 86 -8.25 -16.66 3.37
N GLU A 87 -9.13 -16.66 2.37
CA GLU A 87 -8.93 -17.34 1.09
C GLU A 87 -7.71 -16.83 0.32
N ILE A 88 -7.35 -15.55 0.51
CA ILE A 88 -6.25 -14.88 -0.16
C ILE A 88 -5.00 -14.90 0.71
N LEU A 89 -5.09 -14.46 1.96
CA LEU A 89 -3.92 -14.27 2.84
C LEU A 89 -3.18 -15.58 3.14
N TYR A 90 -3.90 -16.70 3.22
CA TYR A 90 -3.32 -18.02 3.46
C TYR A 90 -2.89 -18.73 2.17
N ASN A 91 -3.21 -18.18 1.01
CA ASN A 91 -2.85 -18.73 -0.29
C ASN A 91 -1.87 -17.80 -1.00
N SER A 92 -0.58 -18.12 -0.92
CA SER A 92 0.49 -17.29 -1.50
C SER A 92 0.33 -17.04 -2.99
N ASN A 93 -0.29 -17.96 -3.74
CA ASN A 93 -0.51 -17.81 -5.17
C ASN A 93 -1.63 -16.80 -5.46
N GLU A 94 -2.72 -16.86 -4.71
CA GLU A 94 -3.83 -15.88 -4.83
C GLU A 94 -3.38 -14.50 -4.38
N LEU A 95 -2.66 -14.41 -3.25
CA LEU A 95 -2.10 -13.16 -2.75
C LEU A 95 -1.16 -12.51 -3.80
N LYS A 96 -0.26 -13.31 -4.38
CA LYS A 96 0.62 -12.86 -5.47
C LYS A 96 -0.20 -12.38 -6.68
N THR A 97 -1.20 -13.16 -7.08
CA THR A 97 -2.04 -12.84 -8.26
C THR A 97 -2.79 -11.53 -8.06
N ALA A 98 -3.39 -11.31 -6.88
CA ALA A 98 -4.08 -10.06 -6.56
C ALA A 98 -3.15 -8.83 -6.65
N CYS A 99 -1.94 -8.94 -6.07
CA CYS A 99 -0.93 -7.87 -6.13
C CYS A 99 -0.45 -7.64 -7.57
N TYR A 100 -0.18 -8.71 -8.31
CA TYR A 100 0.24 -8.65 -9.71
C TYR A 100 -0.78 -7.93 -10.60
N GLN A 101 -2.07 -8.26 -10.48
CA GLN A 101 -3.12 -7.61 -11.25
C GLN A 101 -3.24 -6.12 -10.92
N MET A 102 -3.08 -5.73 -9.66
CA MET A 102 -3.05 -4.31 -9.27
C MET A 102 -1.86 -3.59 -9.93
N GLY A 103 -0.70 -4.23 -9.99
CA GLY A 103 0.47 -3.77 -10.74
C GLY A 103 0.17 -3.51 -12.22
N LYS A 104 -0.46 -4.47 -12.91
CA LYS A 104 -0.89 -4.32 -14.32
C LYS A 104 -1.87 -3.16 -14.49
N GLN A 105 -2.83 -2.98 -13.59
CA GLN A 105 -3.77 -1.86 -13.63
C GLN A 105 -3.05 -0.52 -13.50
N HIS A 106 -2.03 -0.43 -12.66
CA HIS A 106 -1.23 0.79 -12.51
C HIS A 106 -0.36 1.09 -13.74
N ALA A 107 0.09 0.08 -14.49
CA ALA A 107 0.84 0.27 -15.73
C ALA A 107 0.05 1.06 -16.78
N ALA A 108 -1.28 0.91 -16.83
CA ALA A 108 -2.15 1.68 -17.73
C ALA A 108 -2.08 3.19 -17.50
N TYR A 109 -1.68 3.64 -16.30
CA TYR A 109 -1.55 5.05 -15.93
C TYR A 109 -0.12 5.58 -16.02
N ALA A 110 0.81 4.75 -16.48
CA ALA A 110 2.23 5.09 -16.52
C ALA A 110 2.59 6.11 -17.61
N THR A 111 1.74 6.27 -18.62
CA THR A 111 1.87 7.28 -19.68
C THR A 111 1.51 8.68 -19.20
N GLU A 112 0.71 8.80 -18.13
CA GLU A 112 0.08 10.08 -17.77
C GLU A 112 0.73 10.77 -16.57
N THR A 113 1.37 10.06 -15.63
CA THR A 113 2.04 10.66 -14.44
C THR A 113 2.58 9.67 -13.40
N PHE A 114 2.22 8.38 -13.46
CA PHE A 114 2.51 7.43 -12.38
C PHE A 114 3.99 6.98 -12.34
N LYS A 115 4.67 7.18 -11.19
CA LYS A 115 6.04 6.72 -10.93
C LYS A 115 6.05 5.62 -9.88
N LEU A 116 6.90 4.60 -10.08
CA LEU A 116 7.03 3.47 -9.15
C LEU A 116 7.42 3.89 -7.73
N VAL A 117 8.22 4.96 -7.59
CA VAL A 117 8.63 5.54 -6.30
C VAL A 117 7.44 5.90 -5.40
N TYR A 118 6.27 6.15 -5.99
CA TYR A 118 5.07 6.45 -5.21
C TYR A 118 4.64 5.28 -4.32
N TRP A 119 4.86 4.04 -4.75
CA TRP A 119 4.54 2.89 -3.88
C TRP A 119 5.42 2.82 -2.63
N ASP A 120 6.68 3.23 -2.75
CA ASP A 120 7.60 3.30 -1.61
C ASP A 120 7.16 4.41 -0.64
N GLU A 121 6.74 5.57 -1.14
CA GLU A 121 6.19 6.67 -0.31
C GLU A 121 4.92 6.25 0.44
N PHE A 122 4.00 5.54 -0.23
CA PHE A 122 2.81 4.99 0.41
C PHE A 122 3.16 3.93 1.46
N THR A 123 4.17 3.10 1.20
CA THR A 123 4.65 2.08 2.14
C THR A 123 5.22 2.71 3.39
N LEU A 124 6.09 3.71 3.23
CA LEU A 124 6.66 4.46 4.34
C LEU A 124 5.57 5.13 5.18
N ALA A 125 4.64 5.83 4.52
CA ALA A 125 3.52 6.49 5.19
C ALA A 125 2.61 5.51 5.96
N MET A 126 2.36 4.32 5.42
CA MET A 126 1.62 3.27 6.13
C MET A 126 2.32 2.83 7.42
N ILE A 127 3.64 2.66 7.39
CA ILE A 127 4.41 2.28 8.57
C ILE A 127 4.39 3.38 9.64
N GLU A 128 4.63 4.62 9.26
CA GLU A 128 4.69 5.72 10.24
C GLU A 128 3.33 5.97 10.88
N VAL A 129 2.22 5.87 10.14
CA VAL A 129 0.88 6.01 10.74
C VAL A 129 0.64 4.94 11.81
N LEU A 130 1.14 3.72 11.62
CA LEU A 130 1.07 2.68 12.64
C LEU A 130 2.00 2.96 13.83
N GLU A 131 3.22 3.43 13.58
CA GLU A 131 4.18 3.77 14.64
C GLU A 131 3.68 4.95 15.50
N ASP A 132 3.11 5.98 14.86
CA ASP A 132 2.53 7.16 15.51
C ASP A 132 1.32 6.81 16.40
N SER A 133 0.64 5.69 16.14
CA SER A 133 -0.45 5.20 16.99
C SER A 133 0.01 4.76 18.39
N GLY A 134 1.32 4.50 18.56
CA GLY A 134 1.96 4.13 19.83
C GLY A 134 1.53 2.78 20.42
N SER A 135 0.69 2.01 19.72
CA SER A 135 0.00 0.82 20.27
C SER A 135 0.45 -0.52 19.66
N ILE A 136 1.31 -0.49 18.63
CA ILE A 136 1.67 -1.69 17.87
C ILE A 136 2.90 -2.40 18.44
N ALA A 137 2.81 -3.72 18.62
CA ALA A 137 3.95 -4.54 18.98
C ALA A 137 4.97 -4.63 17.82
N ARG A 138 6.27 -4.65 18.14
CA ARG A 138 7.34 -4.70 17.12
C ARG A 138 7.19 -5.86 16.13
N ASP A 139 6.82 -7.04 16.61
CA ASP A 139 6.65 -8.22 15.76
C ASP A 139 5.46 -8.08 14.79
N ASP A 140 4.40 -7.38 15.24
CA ASP A 140 3.21 -7.15 14.44
C ASP A 140 3.49 -6.09 13.38
N LEU A 141 4.18 -5.00 13.75
CA LEU A 141 4.70 -4.02 12.79
C LEU A 141 5.60 -4.67 11.73
N ARG A 142 6.49 -5.57 12.15
CA ARG A 142 7.36 -6.32 11.23
C ARG A 142 6.58 -7.25 10.30
N ALA A 143 5.52 -7.89 10.80
CA ALA A 143 4.64 -8.71 9.97
C ALA A 143 3.91 -7.86 8.92
N TRP A 144 3.46 -6.66 9.30
CA TRP A 144 2.85 -5.69 8.38
C TRP A 144 3.85 -5.19 7.33
N GLN A 145 5.07 -4.82 7.72
CA GLN A 145 6.16 -4.47 6.79
C GLN A 145 6.45 -5.59 5.80
N THR A 146 6.41 -6.85 6.26
CA THR A 146 6.60 -8.01 5.39
C THR A 146 5.48 -8.13 4.35
N LEU A 147 4.22 -7.87 4.74
CA LEU A 147 3.10 -7.81 3.79
C LEU A 147 3.29 -6.68 2.77
N LEU A 148 3.61 -5.46 3.21
CA LEU A 148 3.78 -4.32 2.30
C LEU A 148 4.90 -4.55 1.29
N HIS A 149 6.01 -5.15 1.72
CA HIS A 149 7.10 -5.52 0.82
C HIS A 149 6.65 -6.57 -0.21
N PHE A 150 5.90 -7.59 0.23
CA PHE A 150 5.32 -8.59 -0.66
C PHE A 150 4.38 -7.97 -1.71
N VAL A 151 3.51 -7.05 -1.27
CA VAL A 151 2.59 -6.31 -2.14
C VAL A 151 3.37 -5.53 -3.20
N ASN A 152 4.35 -4.72 -2.79
CA ASN A 152 5.15 -3.92 -3.72
C ASN A 152 5.94 -4.78 -4.70
N GLU A 153 6.58 -5.87 -4.24
CA GLU A 153 7.36 -6.76 -5.10
C GLU A 153 6.47 -7.33 -6.23
N HIS A 154 5.30 -7.85 -5.89
CA HIS A 154 4.42 -8.47 -6.89
C HIS A 154 3.64 -7.45 -7.73
N MET A 155 3.33 -6.26 -7.19
CA MET A 155 2.82 -5.14 -8.00
C MET A 155 3.87 -4.67 -9.02
N GLN A 156 5.15 -4.63 -8.66
CA GLN A 156 6.24 -4.31 -9.59
C GLN A 156 6.35 -5.36 -10.70
N GLU A 157 6.30 -6.66 -10.36
CA GLU A 157 6.28 -7.73 -11.36
C GLU A 157 5.17 -7.52 -12.40
N GLY A 158 3.92 -7.28 -11.95
CA GLY A 158 2.79 -7.05 -12.85
C GLY A 158 2.92 -5.78 -13.68
N TYR A 159 3.42 -4.71 -13.07
CA TYR A 159 3.64 -3.45 -13.78
C TYR A 159 4.66 -3.57 -14.91
N PHE A 160 5.80 -4.22 -14.65
CA PHE A 160 6.84 -4.39 -15.66
C PHE A 160 6.41 -5.33 -16.80
N ASP A 161 5.68 -6.40 -16.47
CA ASP A 161 5.10 -7.30 -17.47
C ASP A 161 4.19 -6.53 -18.43
N ALA A 162 3.21 -5.79 -17.90
CA ALA A 162 2.26 -5.00 -18.71
C ALA A 162 2.91 -3.88 -19.54
N ARG A 163 4.15 -3.49 -19.23
CA ARG A 163 4.91 -2.47 -19.97
C ARG A 163 5.90 -3.05 -20.97
N SER A 164 6.14 -4.35 -20.91
CA SER A 164 7.04 -5.06 -21.81
C SER A 164 6.31 -5.63 -23.03
N ASP A 165 4.97 -5.65 -22.99
CA ASP A 165 4.04 -5.93 -24.09
C ASP A 165 3.87 -4.71 -25.02
#